data_AF-A0A7X9JX48-F1
#
_entry.id   AF-A0A7X9JX48-F1
#
_cell.length_a   1.000
_cell.length_b   1.000
_cell.length_c   1.000
_cell.angle_alpha   90.00
_cell.angle_beta   90.00
_cell.angle_gamma   90.00
#
_symmetry.space_group_name_H-M   'P 1'
#
loop_
_entity.id
_entity.type
_entity.pdbx_description
1 polymer ?
#
loop_
_entity_poly.entity_id
_entity_poly.type
_entity_poly.pdbx_seq_one_letter_code
_entity_poly.pdbx_strand_id
1 'polypeptide(L)'
;MNAKEFYMSKPWVKHYPEGTSEIAEIPEGLSAPDMFEDAAAKYSKKSALIFYGREISYAQLKELIDRFATALADLGVKKGDTIMIKKNETITKDIAEIIDKENIEEIYVRSPILCEAPLGIC
;
A
#
# COMPACT_ATOMS: atom_id res chain seq x y z
N MET A 1 11.34 -12.83 -24.26
CA MET A 1 10.83 -13.13 -22.91
C MET A 1 9.64 -12.23 -22.62
N ASN A 2 8.53 -12.79 -22.13
CA ASN A 2 7.43 -11.99 -21.60
C ASN A 2 7.74 -11.49 -20.18
N ALA A 3 6.91 -10.60 -19.63
CA ALA A 3 7.13 -10.00 -18.31
C ALA A 3 7.20 -11.04 -17.18
N LYS A 4 6.40 -12.11 -17.27
CA LYS A 4 6.39 -13.20 -16.27
C LYS A 4 7.70 -13.98 -16.31
N GLU A 5 8.18 -14.35 -17.49
CA GLU A 5 9.47 -15.03 -17.67
C GLU A 5 10.62 -14.16 -17.16
N PHE A 6 10.59 -12.85 -17.44
CA PHE A 6 11.61 -11.91 -16.96
C PHE A 6 11.62 -11.82 -15.45
N TYR A 7 10.46 -11.68 -14.80
CA TYR A 7 10.35 -11.68 -13.34
C TYR A 7 10.84 -13.01 -12.73
N MET A 8 10.43 -14.14 -13.28
CA MET A 8 10.81 -15.48 -12.78
C MET A 8 12.31 -15.78 -12.96
N SER A 9 13.00 -15.08 -13.86
CA SER A 9 14.47 -15.14 -13.98
C SER A 9 15.21 -14.43 -12.84
N LYS A 10 14.49 -13.72 -11.96
CA LYS A 10 14.98 -13.01 -10.79
C LYS A 10 16.24 -12.16 -11.06
N PRO A 11 16.19 -11.23 -12.04
CA PRO A 11 17.34 -10.46 -12.48
C PRO A 11 17.98 -9.59 -11.39
N TRP A 12 17.28 -9.37 -10.27
CA TRP A 12 17.77 -8.63 -9.10
C TRP A 12 18.76 -9.42 -8.24
N VAL A 13 18.81 -10.76 -8.33
CA VAL A 13 19.69 -11.61 -7.49
C VAL A 13 21.15 -11.30 -7.72
N LYS A 14 21.54 -10.93 -8.95
CA LYS A 14 22.92 -10.52 -9.29
C LYS A 14 23.38 -9.24 -8.57
N HIS A 15 22.45 -8.49 -7.98
CA HIS A 15 22.72 -7.26 -7.23
C HIS A 15 22.74 -7.51 -5.71
N TYR A 16 22.55 -8.75 -5.25
CA TYR A 16 22.63 -9.07 -3.84
C TYR A 16 24.09 -9.08 -3.37
N PRO A 17 24.37 -8.62 -2.14
CA PRO A 17 25.69 -8.78 -1.54
C PRO A 17 26.14 -10.25 -1.52
N GLU A 18 27.44 -10.48 -1.61
CA GLU A 18 28.02 -11.82 -1.56
C GLU A 18 27.61 -12.55 -0.27
N GLY A 19 27.23 -13.82 -0.39
CA GLY A 19 26.71 -14.64 0.72
C GLY A 19 25.21 -14.47 1.03
N THR A 20 24.50 -13.59 0.34
CA THR A 20 23.04 -13.44 0.49
C THR A 20 22.31 -14.58 -0.23
N SER A 21 21.45 -15.31 0.49
CA SER A 21 20.60 -16.35 -0.11
C SER A 21 19.59 -15.73 -1.09
N GLU A 22 19.37 -16.39 -2.23
CA GLU A 22 18.28 -16.08 -3.15
C GLU A 22 16.89 -16.39 -2.54
N ILE A 23 16.86 -17.35 -1.60
CA ILE A 23 15.64 -17.83 -0.96
C ILE A 23 15.60 -17.24 0.46
N ALA A 24 14.59 -16.42 0.71
CA ALA A 24 14.28 -15.99 2.06
C ALA A 24 13.61 -17.15 2.81
N GLU A 25 14.16 -17.51 3.97
CA GLU A 25 13.49 -18.40 4.91
C GLU A 25 12.39 -17.60 5.63
N ILE A 26 11.14 -17.92 5.32
CA ILE A 26 9.98 -17.29 5.94
C ILE A 26 9.39 -18.29 6.94
N PRO A 27 9.17 -17.91 8.22
CA PRO A 27 8.55 -18.79 9.19
C PRO A 27 7.21 -19.32 8.70
N GLU A 28 7.02 -20.63 8.74
CA GLU A 28 5.76 -21.26 8.37
C GLU A 28 4.64 -20.86 9.34
N GLY A 29 3.44 -20.63 8.80
CA GLY A 29 2.25 -20.36 9.59
C GLY A 29 2.12 -18.95 10.17
N LEU A 30 3.07 -18.04 9.90
CA LEU A 30 3.00 -16.63 10.30
C LEU A 30 2.67 -15.74 9.10
N SER A 31 1.46 -15.20 9.07
CA SER A 31 1.10 -14.15 8.12
C SER A 31 1.48 -12.76 8.65
N ALA A 32 1.56 -11.77 7.75
CA ALA A 32 1.82 -10.39 8.17
C ALA A 32 0.76 -9.86 9.17
N PRO A 33 -0.55 -10.14 9.02
CA PRO A 33 -1.54 -9.86 10.07
C PRO A 33 -1.22 -10.53 11.41
N ASP A 34 -0.85 -11.81 11.42
CA ASP A 34 -0.53 -12.53 12.68
C ASP A 34 0.66 -11.88 13.41
N MET A 35 1.71 -11.53 12.66
CA MET A 35 2.86 -10.81 13.21
C MET A 35 2.46 -9.46 13.82
N PHE A 36 1.50 -8.76 13.20
CA PHE A 36 1.00 -7.49 13.71
C PHE A 36 0.14 -7.68 14.96
N GLU A 37 -0.72 -8.71 14.99
CA GLU A 37 -1.53 -9.05 16.17
C GLU A 37 -0.65 -9.32 17.39
N ASP A 38 0.42 -10.11 17.23
CA ASP A 38 1.41 -10.37 18.27
C ASP A 38 2.10 -9.10 18.76
N ALA A 39 2.52 -8.25 17.82
CA ALA A 39 3.13 -6.96 18.14
C ALA A 39 2.15 -6.03 18.86
N ALA A 40 0.89 -6.02 18.45
CA ALA A 40 -0.14 -5.17 19.02
C ALA A 40 -0.51 -5.60 20.45
N ALA A 41 -0.56 -6.90 20.71
CA ALA A 41 -0.74 -7.44 22.05
C ALA A 41 0.46 -7.10 22.96
N LYS A 42 1.69 -7.34 22.47
CA LYS A 42 2.92 -7.16 23.26
C LYS A 42 3.27 -5.70 23.54
N TYR A 43 3.01 -4.81 22.58
CA TYR A 43 3.41 -3.40 22.62
C TYR A 43 2.23 -2.43 22.57
N SER A 44 1.04 -2.88 22.98
CA SER A 44 -0.25 -2.15 22.99
C SER A 44 -0.17 -0.64 23.29
N LYS A 45 0.58 -0.24 24.32
CA LYS A 45 0.72 1.16 24.77
C LYS A 45 1.84 1.95 24.09
N LYS A 46 2.72 1.30 23.32
CA LYS A 46 3.82 1.97 22.60
C LYS A 46 3.30 2.59 21.30
N SER A 47 3.93 3.66 20.85
CA SER A 47 3.67 4.29 19.57
C SER A 47 4.04 3.34 18.43
N ALA A 48 3.08 3.02 17.56
CA ALA A 48 3.25 2.19 16.37
C ALA A 48 3.50 3.04 15.12
N LEU A 49 2.84 4.20 15.07
CA LEU A 49 2.89 5.12 13.93
C LEU A 49 2.96 6.55 14.44
N ILE A 50 3.87 7.35 13.87
CA ILE A 50 3.90 8.80 14.04
C ILE A 50 3.62 9.40 12.67
N PHE A 51 2.47 10.05 12.51
CA PHE A 51 2.01 10.59 11.23
C PHE A 51 1.48 12.01 11.41
N TYR A 52 2.10 12.98 10.71
CA TYR A 52 1.81 14.42 10.87
C TYR A 52 1.80 14.90 12.32
N GLY A 53 2.77 14.46 13.13
CA GLY A 53 2.87 14.82 14.54
C GLY A 53 1.83 14.14 15.45
N ARG A 54 0.94 13.31 14.91
CA ARG A 54 0.05 12.46 15.69
C ARG A 54 0.70 11.12 15.95
N GLU A 55 0.82 10.78 17.22
CA GLU A 55 1.20 9.45 17.65
C GLU A 55 -0.03 8.55 17.74
N ILE A 56 0.09 7.34 17.19
CA ILE A 56 -0.92 6.29 17.24
C ILE A 56 -0.27 5.07 17.87
N SER A 57 -0.82 4.62 19.00
CA SER A 57 -0.33 3.41 19.68
C SER A 57 -0.66 2.15 18.88
N TYR A 58 0.02 1.04 19.18
CA TYR A 58 -0.31 -0.25 18.60
C TYR A 58 -1.77 -0.65 18.81
N ALA A 59 -2.33 -0.42 20.01
CA ALA A 59 -3.74 -0.70 20.28
C ALA A 59 -4.69 0.15 19.43
N GLN A 60 -4.38 1.44 19.28
CA GLN A 60 -5.20 2.34 18.45
C GLN A 60 -5.10 1.98 16.97
N LEU A 61 -3.91 1.61 16.50
CA LEU A 61 -3.72 1.20 15.12
C LEU A 61 -4.47 -0.10 14.82
N LYS A 62 -4.45 -1.08 15.73
CA LYS A 62 -5.22 -2.31 15.62
C LYS A 62 -6.72 -2.02 15.49
N GLU A 63 -7.26 -1.18 16.36
CA GLU A 63 -8.67 -0.76 16.31
C GLU A 63 -9.03 -0.11 14.96
N LEU A 64 -8.14 0.74 14.41
CA LEU A 64 -8.35 1.36 13.10
C LEU A 64 -8.32 0.33 11.95
N ILE A 65 -7.41 -0.64 12.02
CA ILE A 65 -7.32 -1.74 11.06
C ILE A 65 -8.59 -2.59 11.09
N ASP A 66 -9.03 -3.00 12.28
CA ASP A 66 -10.21 -3.86 12.45
C ASP A 66 -11.48 -3.18 11.93
N ARG A 67 -11.64 -1.88 12.22
CA ARG A 67 -12.75 -1.08 11.68
C ARG A 67 -12.71 -0.96 10.17
N PHE A 68 -11.53 -0.76 9.58
CA PHE A 68 -11.38 -0.66 8.14
C PHE A 68 -11.64 -2.02 7.45
N ALA A 69 -11.10 -3.10 8.00
CA ALA A 69 -11.33 -4.46 7.50
C ALA A 69 -12.81 -4.85 7.56
N THR A 70 -13.51 -4.49 8.65
CA THR A 70 -14.95 -4.70 8.78
C THR A 70 -15.73 -3.95 7.69
N ALA A 71 -15.40 -2.68 7.46
CA ALA A 71 -16.04 -1.91 6.40
C ALA A 71 -15.81 -2.50 4.99
N LEU A 72 -14.61 -3.04 4.72
CA LEU A 72 -14.34 -3.73 3.46
C LEU A 72 -15.16 -5.03 3.33
N ALA A 73 -15.30 -5.79 4.42
CA ALA A 73 -16.14 -6.98 4.44
C ALA A 73 -17.61 -6.63 4.17
N ASP A 74 -18.12 -5.55 4.77
CA ASP A 74 -19.49 -5.06 4.55
C ASP A 74 -19.73 -4.59 3.10
N LEU A 75 -18.69 -4.07 2.44
CA LEU A 75 -18.71 -3.73 1.01
C LEU A 75 -18.62 -4.97 0.10
N GLY A 76 -18.49 -6.17 0.67
CA GLY A 76 -18.50 -7.44 -0.05
C GLY A 76 -17.14 -7.98 -0.46
N VAL A 77 -16.04 -7.40 0.04
CA VAL A 77 -14.67 -7.91 -0.21
C VAL A 77 -14.48 -9.27 0.48
N LYS A 78 -13.94 -10.24 -0.25
CA LYS A 78 -13.72 -11.62 0.21
C LYS A 78 -12.26 -12.02 0.12
N LYS A 79 -11.90 -13.09 0.84
CA LYS A 79 -10.55 -13.68 0.74
C LYS A 79 -10.27 -14.11 -0.70
N GLY A 80 -9.14 -13.64 -1.22
CA GLY A 80 -8.72 -13.89 -2.60
C GLY A 80 -9.05 -12.75 -3.56
N ASP A 81 -9.91 -11.82 -3.15
CA ASP A 81 -10.19 -10.64 -3.95
C ASP A 81 -8.97 -9.73 -4.01
N THR A 82 -8.71 -9.19 -5.19
CA THR A 82 -7.68 -8.18 -5.40
C THR A 82 -8.35 -6.81 -5.40
N ILE A 83 -8.01 -5.97 -4.43
CA ILE A 83 -8.51 -4.61 -4.32
C ILE A 83 -7.46 -3.60 -4.77
N MET A 84 -7.90 -2.51 -5.42
CA MET A 84 -7.02 -1.40 -5.75
C MET A 84 -6.95 -0.43 -4.58
N ILE A 85 -5.73 -0.13 -4.11
CA ILE A 85 -5.50 0.94 -3.13
C ILE A 85 -4.89 2.11 -3.90
N LYS A 86 -5.64 3.19 -4.05
CA LYS A 86 -5.19 4.41 -4.73
C LYS A 86 -4.81 5.46 -3.68
N LYS A 87 -3.55 5.90 -3.70
CA LYS A 87 -3.02 6.94 -2.80
C LYS A 87 -2.79 8.23 -3.59
N ASN A 88 -3.16 9.38 -3.01
CA ASN A 88 -2.95 10.74 -3.51
C ASN A 88 -3.79 11.18 -4.72
N GLU A 89 -5.03 11.58 -4.48
CA GLU A 89 -5.77 12.49 -5.36
C GLU A 89 -6.29 13.68 -4.55
N THR A 90 -5.37 14.41 -3.91
CA THR A 90 -5.75 15.64 -3.22
C THR A 90 -5.66 16.77 -4.24
N ILE A 91 -6.81 17.36 -4.59
CA ILE A 91 -6.82 18.71 -5.18
C ILE A 91 -6.52 19.66 -4.01
N THR A 92 -5.33 20.26 -4.02
CA THR A 92 -4.97 21.26 -3.02
C THR A 92 -5.76 22.54 -3.26
N LYS A 93 -5.94 23.38 -2.22
CA LYS A 93 -6.78 24.59 -2.31
C LYS A 93 -6.29 25.57 -3.39
N ASP A 94 -4.98 25.73 -3.51
CA ASP A 94 -4.34 26.55 -4.54
C ASP A 94 -4.66 26.04 -5.96
N ILE A 95 -4.71 24.72 -6.15
CA ILE A 95 -5.11 24.13 -7.44
C ILE A 95 -6.61 24.33 -7.67
N ALA A 96 -7.46 24.14 -6.64
CA ALA A 96 -8.90 24.42 -6.72
C ALA A 96 -9.19 25.87 -7.17
N GLU A 97 -8.48 26.84 -6.59
CA GLU A 97 -8.61 28.25 -6.94
C GLU A 97 -8.21 28.54 -8.40
N ILE A 98 -7.17 27.86 -8.92
CA ILE A 98 -6.76 27.99 -10.32
C ILE A 98 -7.81 27.41 -11.27
N ILE A 99 -8.40 26.27 -10.92
CA ILE A 99 -9.46 25.61 -11.70
C ILE A 99 -10.66 26.54 -11.87
N ASP A 100 -11.11 27.14 -10.75
CA ASP A 100 -12.23 28.08 -10.75
C ASP A 100 -11.88 29.35 -11.54
N LYS A 101 -10.68 29.92 -11.34
CA LYS A 101 -10.24 31.16 -12.00
C LYS A 101 -10.15 31.02 -13.51
N GLU A 102 -9.67 29.88 -13.99
CA GLU A 102 -9.48 29.61 -15.42
C GLU A 102 -10.72 28.97 -16.06
N ASN A 103 -11.82 28.81 -15.30
CA ASN A 103 -13.07 28.20 -15.74
C ASN A 103 -12.86 26.81 -16.38
N ILE A 104 -12.02 25.99 -15.74
CA ILE A 104 -11.70 24.64 -16.19
C ILE A 104 -12.85 23.71 -15.78
N GLU A 105 -13.61 23.22 -16.76
CA GLU A 105 -14.79 22.36 -16.52
C GLU A 105 -14.41 20.91 -16.16
N GLU A 106 -13.25 20.42 -16.61
CA GLU A 106 -12.83 19.04 -16.40
C GLU A 106 -11.31 18.90 -16.25
N ILE A 107 -10.88 18.02 -15.35
CA ILE A 107 -9.47 17.77 -15.06
C ILE A 107 -9.19 16.29 -15.22
N TYR A 108 -8.31 15.99 -16.18
CA TYR A 108 -7.81 14.65 -16.37
C TYR A 108 -6.56 14.44 -15.52
N VAL A 109 -6.73 13.80 -14.37
CA VAL A 109 -5.59 13.26 -13.62
C VAL A 109 -5.07 12.06 -14.39
N ARG A 110 -3.79 12.07 -14.77
CA ARG A 110 -3.16 10.89 -15.35
C ARG A 110 -3.16 9.78 -14.31
N SER A 111 -4.15 8.90 -14.42
CA SER A 111 -4.26 7.70 -13.62
C SER A 111 -3.38 6.61 -14.23
N PRO A 112 -2.71 5.77 -13.42
CA PRO A 112 -2.07 4.55 -13.90
C PRO A 112 -3.02 3.66 -14.74
N ILE A 113 -4.34 3.79 -14.53
CA ILE A 113 -5.39 3.08 -15.28
C ILE A 113 -5.48 3.54 -16.74
N LEU A 114 -5.22 4.82 -17.03
CA LEU A 114 -5.26 5.41 -18.39
C LEU A 114 -3.89 5.45 -19.05
N CYS A 115 -2.88 4.89 -18.40
CA CYS A 115 -1.51 5.01 -18.85
C CYS A 115 -1.12 3.85 -19.77
N GLU A 116 -0.88 4.16 -21.04
CA GLU A 116 -0.45 3.18 -22.06
C GLU A 116 1.09 2.96 -22.06
N ALA A 117 1.81 3.47 -21.06
CA ALA A 117 3.25 3.35 -21.00
C ALA A 117 3.67 1.87 -20.81
N PRO A 118 4.61 1.35 -21.63
CA PRO A 118 5.16 0.03 -21.41
C PRO A 118 5.79 -0.03 -20.01
N LEU A 119 5.47 -1.08 -19.25
CA LEU A 119 5.95 -1.35 -17.88
C LEU A 119 5.22 -0.61 -16.74
N GLY A 120 4.14 0.14 -17.01
CA GLY A 120 3.29 0.73 -15.97
C GLY A 120 3.99 1.79 -15.12
N ILE A 121 5.07 2.39 -15.64
CA ILE A 121 5.76 3.51 -15.02
C ILE A 121 5.12 4.80 -15.55
N CYS A 122 4.24 5.33 -14.71
CA CYS A 122 3.58 6.62 -14.80
C CYS A 122 3.74 7.23 -13.39
#